data_AF-A0A9P0AH77-F1
#
_entry.id   AF-A0A9P0AH77-F1
#
_cell.length_a   1.000
_cell.length_b   1.000
_cell.length_c   1.000
_cell.angle_alpha   90.00
_cell.angle_beta   90.00
_cell.angle_gamma   90.00
#
_symmetry.space_group_name_H-M   'P 1'
#
loop_
_entity.id
_entity.type
_entity.pdbx_description
1 polymer ?
#
loop_
_entity_poly.entity_id
_entity_poly.type
_entity_poly.pdbx_seq_one_letter_code
_entity_poly.pdbx_strand_id
1 'polypeptide(L)'
;MLNRKKRRSKKKAYNSSQFYDSQIDSTDSSFKMSDPNDMCQAFEGQLYKYTNVMKGYQYRWFILDPKKGVLNYYLNESETKQQPRGSINLLAAVISPSDEDSHTFTVNSINGESFKLKASDARARQEWVNKLRAAVELHAVAIAQKNPPLTTRDPFIGYRSQSSGVLSGSSSSPCSVAIADAFNSVREHLSQVEFSNESLIKAIEELPANGSSLKHVDTDLLLLKAASQAMCSSLNECTMILQQSIYPFPNSQYPTLSRNTMSSISQRKR
;
A
#
# COMPACT_ATOMS: atom_id res chain seq x y z
N MET A 1 65.49 59.71 -10.58
CA MET A 1 66.09 59.33 -9.29
C MET A 1 65.00 58.88 -8.34
N LEU A 2 65.04 57.60 -7.97
CA LEU A 2 64.20 56.98 -6.94
C LEU A 2 64.42 57.65 -5.58
N ASN A 3 63.38 57.75 -4.76
CA ASN A 3 63.58 57.52 -3.33
C ASN A 3 62.42 56.77 -2.68
N ARG A 4 62.77 55.57 -2.20
CA ARG A 4 61.98 54.60 -1.44
C ARG A 4 61.64 55.14 -0.05
N LYS A 5 60.40 54.93 0.41
CA LYS A 5 60.14 54.70 1.85
C LYS A 5 59.33 53.43 2.05
N LYS A 6 59.89 52.57 2.90
CA LYS A 6 59.49 51.19 3.23
C LYS A 6 58.36 51.16 4.27
N ARG A 7 57.43 50.21 4.06
CA ARG A 7 56.81 49.25 5.01
C ARG A 7 56.09 49.80 6.26
N ARG A 8 54.86 49.34 6.47
CA ARG A 8 54.53 48.25 7.43
C ARG A 8 53.04 47.86 7.38
N SER A 9 52.79 46.61 7.00
CA SER A 9 51.50 45.92 7.14
C SER A 9 51.18 45.68 8.61
N LYS A 10 49.93 45.97 9.02
CA LYS A 10 49.39 45.52 10.32
C LYS A 10 48.49 44.31 10.08
N LYS A 11 48.99 43.13 10.48
CA LYS A 11 48.23 41.89 10.66
C LYS A 11 47.31 42.09 11.87
N LYS A 12 45.99 41.89 11.72
CA LYS A 12 45.10 41.67 12.86
C LYS A 12 45.25 40.23 13.31
N ALA A 13 45.76 40.07 14.52
CA ALA A 13 45.84 38.79 15.21
C ALA A 13 44.44 38.38 15.67
N TYR A 14 44.03 37.18 15.30
CA TYR A 14 42.92 36.45 15.91
C TYR A 14 43.50 35.76 17.15
N ASN A 15 43.01 36.09 18.33
CA ASN A 15 43.37 35.36 19.54
C ASN A 15 42.12 34.70 20.13
N SER A 16 42.18 33.38 20.13
CA SER A 16 41.30 32.44 20.79
C SER A 16 41.57 32.48 22.29
N SER A 17 40.53 32.53 23.12
CA SER A 17 40.26 31.48 24.12
C SER A 17 39.13 31.86 25.06
N GLN A 18 38.13 30.97 25.05
CA GLN A 18 37.39 30.45 26.21
C GLN A 18 36.46 31.40 26.95
N PHE A 19 35.15 31.15 26.83
CA PHE A 19 34.25 30.72 27.92
C PHE A 19 32.92 30.33 27.25
N TYR A 20 32.60 29.03 27.23
CA TYR A 20 31.28 28.52 26.88
C TYR A 20 30.58 28.21 28.19
N ASP A 21 29.56 29.00 28.55
CA ASP A 21 28.57 28.61 29.54
C ASP A 21 27.20 29.21 29.17
N SER A 22 26.29 28.29 28.88
CA SER A 22 24.84 28.30 29.10
C SER A 22 23.99 29.54 28.79
N GLN A 23 23.29 29.49 27.65
CA GLN A 23 21.84 29.73 27.63
C GLN A 23 21.22 29.13 26.35
N ILE A 24 20.56 27.98 26.52
CA ILE A 24 19.71 27.34 25.52
C ILE A 24 18.41 28.14 25.50
N ASP A 25 18.23 28.98 24.48
CA ASP A 25 16.94 29.61 24.19
C ASP A 25 16.23 28.77 23.11
N SER A 26 15.27 27.99 23.58
CA SER A 26 14.39 27.13 22.82
C SER A 26 13.45 27.99 21.97
N THR A 27 13.83 28.26 20.73
CA THR A 27 12.87 28.66 19.69
C THR A 27 12.56 27.45 18.81
N ASP A 28 11.72 26.60 19.40
CA ASP A 28 10.95 25.55 18.73
C ASP A 28 10.13 26.20 17.60
N SER A 29 10.61 26.08 16.36
CA SER A 29 9.80 26.32 15.17
C SER A 29 8.82 25.15 15.04
N SER A 30 7.82 25.18 15.92
CA SER A 30 6.70 24.27 15.97
C SER A 30 6.06 24.20 14.59
N PHE A 31 6.32 23.11 13.89
CA PHE A 31 5.46 22.64 12.82
C PHE A 31 4.12 22.37 13.50
N LYS A 32 3.22 23.35 13.43
CA LYS A 32 1.88 23.23 14.03
C LYS A 32 1.17 22.08 13.32
N MET A 33 1.20 20.92 13.98
CA MET A 33 0.32 19.80 13.66
C MET A 33 -1.10 20.32 13.92
N SER A 34 -1.76 20.73 12.84
CA SER A 34 -3.18 21.06 12.84
C SER A 34 -3.96 19.91 13.47
N ASP A 35 -4.87 20.29 14.37
CA ASP A 35 -5.77 19.42 15.14
C ASP A 35 -6.24 18.20 14.30
N PRO A 36 -6.16 16.95 14.79
CA PRO A 36 -6.59 15.76 14.05
C PRO A 36 -8.05 15.82 13.58
N ASN A 37 -8.87 16.71 14.14
CA ASN A 37 -10.24 16.95 13.70
C ASN A 37 -10.35 17.80 12.42
N ASP A 38 -9.38 18.66 12.11
CA ASP A 38 -9.38 19.55 10.93
C ASP A 38 -8.95 18.83 9.63
N MET A 39 -8.39 17.63 9.78
CA MET A 39 -8.05 16.73 8.66
C MET A 39 -9.24 15.90 8.17
N CYS A 40 -10.36 15.92 8.90
CA CYS A 40 -11.58 15.16 8.58
C CYS A 40 -12.60 15.94 7.72
N GLN A 41 -12.32 17.20 7.38
CA GLN A 41 -13.17 17.99 6.51
C GLN A 41 -12.99 17.52 5.06
N ALA A 42 -14.11 17.30 4.36
CA ALA A 42 -14.09 17.01 2.93
C ALA A 42 -13.35 18.13 2.19
N PHE A 43 -12.41 17.76 1.32
CA PHE A 43 -11.64 18.71 0.54
C PHE A 43 -12.18 18.72 -0.87
N GLU A 44 -12.68 19.85 -1.31
CA GLU A 44 -13.30 19.98 -2.61
C GLU A 44 -12.66 21.09 -3.43
N GLY A 45 -12.76 20.95 -4.75
CA GLY A 45 -12.29 21.97 -5.65
C GLY A 45 -12.21 21.52 -7.09
N GLN A 46 -11.90 22.49 -7.94
CA GLN A 46 -11.84 22.31 -9.37
C GLN A 46 -10.46 21.82 -9.80
N LEU A 47 -10.44 20.72 -10.55
CA LEU A 47 -9.23 20.19 -11.18
C LEU A 47 -9.49 19.89 -12.65
N TYR A 48 -8.43 19.86 -13.43
CA TYR A 48 -8.46 19.38 -14.79
C TYR A 48 -8.21 17.89 -14.82
N LYS A 49 -9.19 17.11 -15.28
CA LYS A 49 -9.07 15.67 -15.46
C LYS A 49 -8.76 15.34 -16.92
N TYR A 50 -7.74 14.53 -17.15
CA TYR A 50 -7.52 13.96 -18.47
C TYR A 50 -8.64 12.95 -18.81
N THR A 51 -9.19 13.07 -20.03
CA THR A 51 -10.32 12.25 -20.48
C THR A 51 -9.92 11.30 -21.61
N ASN A 52 -9.53 11.84 -22.76
CA ASN A 52 -9.00 11.07 -23.89
C ASN A 52 -8.14 11.98 -24.79
N VAL A 53 -7.53 11.43 -25.83
CA VAL A 53 -6.67 12.18 -26.76
C VAL A 53 -7.42 13.32 -27.45
N MET A 54 -8.70 13.12 -27.78
CA MET A 54 -9.51 14.10 -28.52
C MET A 54 -9.94 15.30 -27.66
N LYS A 55 -10.38 15.05 -26.42
CA LYS A 55 -10.90 16.07 -25.49
C LYS A 55 -9.83 16.61 -24.55
N GLY A 56 -8.74 15.87 -24.35
CA GLY A 56 -7.64 16.23 -23.46
C GLY A 56 -8.09 16.41 -22.01
N TYR A 57 -7.53 17.45 -21.39
CA TYR A 57 -7.85 17.86 -20.02
C TYR A 57 -9.14 18.66 -19.98
N GLN A 58 -10.05 18.29 -19.09
CA GLN A 58 -11.36 18.89 -18.93
C GLN A 58 -11.59 19.27 -17.47
N TYR A 59 -12.21 20.41 -17.24
CA TYR A 59 -12.59 20.84 -15.90
C TYR A 59 -13.60 19.89 -15.28
N ARG A 60 -13.34 19.48 -14.03
CA ARG A 60 -14.23 18.66 -13.23
C ARG A 60 -14.15 19.12 -11.77
N TRP A 61 -15.27 19.02 -11.07
CA TRP A 61 -15.33 19.26 -9.63
C TRP A 61 -14.97 17.97 -8.90
N PHE A 62 -13.97 18.03 -8.02
CA PHE A 62 -13.54 16.90 -7.22
C PHE A 62 -13.92 17.11 -5.76
N ILE A 63 -14.32 16.02 -5.12
CA ILE A 63 -14.58 15.97 -3.68
C ILE A 63 -13.80 14.78 -3.12
N LEU A 64 -12.85 15.08 -2.25
CA LEU A 64 -12.16 14.13 -1.40
C LEU A 64 -12.97 13.98 -0.11
N ASP A 65 -13.40 12.76 0.20
CA ASP A 65 -14.02 12.39 1.47
C ASP A 65 -13.01 11.64 2.35
N PRO A 66 -12.27 12.30 3.28
CA PRO A 66 -11.23 11.64 4.07
C PRO A 66 -11.74 10.54 4.99
N LYS A 67 -13.02 10.60 5.39
CA LYS A 67 -13.66 9.60 6.25
C LYS A 67 -14.05 8.32 5.50
N LYS A 68 -14.43 8.46 4.22
CA LYS A 68 -14.82 7.34 3.37
C LYS A 68 -13.63 6.78 2.59
N GLY A 69 -12.57 7.57 2.44
CA GLY A 69 -11.36 7.17 1.71
C GLY A 69 -11.60 7.14 0.21
N VAL A 70 -12.48 7.99 -0.29
CA VAL A 70 -12.84 8.04 -1.70
C VAL A 70 -12.63 9.43 -2.29
N LEU A 71 -12.16 9.46 -3.53
CA LEU A 71 -12.07 10.66 -4.34
C LEU A 71 -13.14 10.58 -5.44
N ASN A 72 -14.16 11.42 -5.33
CA ASN A 72 -15.27 11.50 -6.28
C ASN A 72 -15.05 12.67 -7.23
N TYR A 73 -15.55 12.54 -8.47
CA TYR A 73 -15.61 13.67 -9.40
C TYR A 73 -16.98 13.82 -10.06
N TYR A 74 -17.31 15.08 -10.33
CA TYR A 74 -18.56 15.55 -10.93
C TYR A 74 -18.22 16.45 -12.13
N LEU A 75 -19.20 16.69 -13.01
CA LEU A 75 -18.97 17.65 -14.11
C LEU A 75 -18.73 19.05 -13.55
N ASN A 76 -19.61 19.51 -12.67
CA ASN A 76 -19.59 20.84 -12.08
C ASN A 76 -20.00 20.76 -10.59
N GLU A 77 -19.74 21.82 -9.83
CA GLU A 77 -20.09 21.95 -8.40
C GLU A 77 -21.60 21.78 -8.14
N SER A 78 -22.46 22.25 -9.05
CA SER A 78 -23.93 22.15 -8.90
C SER A 78 -24.46 20.71 -9.01
N GLU A 79 -23.69 19.78 -9.58
CA GLU A 79 -24.09 18.37 -9.77
C GLU A 79 -23.62 17.47 -8.62
N THR A 80 -23.06 18.03 -7.54
CA THR A 80 -22.60 17.28 -6.36
C THR A 80 -23.70 16.52 -5.62
N LYS A 81 -24.97 16.87 -5.86
CA LYS A 81 -26.16 16.15 -5.33
C LYS A 81 -26.53 14.91 -6.14
N GLN A 82 -25.98 14.74 -7.34
CA GLN A 82 -26.22 13.58 -8.19
C GLN A 82 -25.17 12.48 -7.94
N GLN A 83 -25.35 11.32 -8.58
CA GLN A 83 -24.37 10.25 -8.53
C GLN A 83 -23.02 10.74 -9.13
N PRO A 84 -21.88 10.50 -8.45
CA PRO A 84 -20.58 10.87 -9.00
C PRO A 84 -20.34 10.20 -10.34
N ARG A 85 -19.64 10.91 -11.23
CA ARG A 85 -19.33 10.41 -12.58
C ARG A 85 -18.23 9.37 -12.58
N GLY A 86 -17.44 9.35 -11.52
CA GLY A 86 -16.57 8.26 -11.15
C GLY A 86 -15.99 8.51 -9.76
N SER A 87 -15.50 7.43 -9.16
CA SER A 87 -14.94 7.40 -7.83
C SER A 87 -13.66 6.58 -7.86
N ILE A 88 -12.64 7.02 -7.13
CA ILE A 88 -11.44 6.22 -6.87
C ILE A 88 -11.36 5.95 -5.37
N ASN A 89 -11.18 4.68 -5.02
CA ASN A 89 -10.83 4.30 -3.65
C ASN A 89 -9.36 4.65 -3.38
N LEU A 90 -9.14 5.44 -2.33
CA LEU A 90 -7.82 5.88 -1.89
C LEU A 90 -7.13 4.83 -1.01
N LEU A 91 -7.81 3.74 -0.69
CA LEU A 91 -7.18 2.65 0.03
C LEU A 91 -5.97 2.10 -0.73
N ALA A 92 -4.80 2.22 -0.12
CA ALA A 92 -3.51 1.87 -0.73
C ALA A 92 -3.26 2.54 -2.11
N ALA A 93 -3.94 3.66 -2.38
CA ALA A 93 -3.71 4.40 -3.61
C ALA A 93 -2.36 5.10 -3.58
N VAL A 94 -1.71 5.17 -4.74
CA VAL A 94 -0.43 5.84 -4.94
C VAL A 94 -0.67 7.19 -5.59
N ILE A 95 -0.21 8.25 -4.93
CA ILE A 95 -0.27 9.63 -5.46
C ILE A 95 1.11 10.04 -5.96
N SER A 96 1.21 10.20 -7.28
CA SER A 96 2.46 10.51 -7.98
C SER A 96 2.41 11.92 -8.59
N PRO A 97 3.06 12.92 -7.97
CA PRO A 97 3.31 14.20 -8.61
C PRO A 97 4.16 14.00 -9.88
N SER A 98 3.84 14.72 -10.95
CA SER A 98 4.66 14.70 -12.17
C SER A 98 5.95 15.51 -11.98
N ASP A 99 7.02 15.06 -12.63
CA ASP A 99 8.32 15.72 -12.75
C ASP A 99 8.43 16.63 -13.98
N GLU A 100 7.60 16.39 -15.01
CA GLU A 100 7.56 17.18 -16.25
C GLU A 100 7.05 18.61 -16.01
N ASP A 101 6.12 18.80 -15.07
CA ASP A 101 5.54 20.11 -14.77
C ASP A 101 5.15 20.29 -13.30
N SER A 102 4.85 21.52 -12.91
CA SER A 102 4.55 21.90 -11.53
C SER A 102 3.08 21.79 -11.13
N HIS A 103 2.18 21.31 -12.00
CA HIS A 103 0.73 21.35 -11.77
C HIS A 103 0.02 19.99 -12.00
N THR A 104 0.71 19.00 -12.57
CA THR A 104 0.20 17.66 -12.86
C THR A 104 0.53 16.66 -11.75
N PHE A 105 -0.40 15.75 -11.50
CA PHE A 105 -0.21 14.58 -10.65
C PHE A 105 -1.16 13.45 -11.07
N THR A 106 -0.86 12.23 -10.67
CA THR A 106 -1.74 11.07 -10.88
C THR A 106 -2.14 10.45 -9.55
N VAL A 107 -3.36 9.92 -9.52
CA VAL A 107 -3.89 9.12 -8.41
C VAL A 107 -4.17 7.73 -8.97
N ASN A 108 -3.46 6.74 -8.47
CA ASN A 108 -3.52 5.36 -8.95
C ASN A 108 -4.09 4.49 -7.84
N SER A 109 -5.22 3.85 -8.08
CA SER A 109 -5.84 2.94 -7.12
C SER A 109 -5.33 1.52 -7.31
N ILE A 110 -5.43 0.71 -6.25
CA ILE A 110 -5.04 -0.70 -6.27
C ILE A 110 -5.91 -1.54 -7.20
N ASN A 111 -7.13 -1.10 -7.52
CA ASN A 111 -8.02 -1.77 -8.46
C ASN A 111 -7.65 -1.52 -9.94
N GLY A 112 -6.58 -0.76 -10.21
CA GLY A 112 -6.12 -0.42 -11.57
C GLY A 112 -6.74 0.85 -12.14
N GLU A 113 -7.71 1.48 -11.46
CA GLU A 113 -8.24 2.77 -11.86
C GLU A 113 -7.23 3.88 -11.59
N SER A 114 -7.13 4.84 -12.52
CA SER A 114 -6.25 6.00 -12.33
C SER A 114 -6.85 7.29 -12.87
N PHE A 115 -6.60 8.38 -12.13
CA PHE A 115 -6.92 9.73 -12.57
C PHE A 115 -5.63 10.51 -12.79
N LYS A 116 -5.47 11.02 -14.02
CA LYS A 116 -4.45 12.01 -14.35
C LYS A 116 -5.06 13.40 -14.21
N LEU A 117 -4.53 14.18 -13.27
CA LEU A 117 -5.11 15.44 -12.80
C LEU A 117 -4.12 16.59 -12.95
N LYS A 118 -4.64 17.78 -13.15
CA LYS A 118 -3.91 19.05 -13.21
C LYS A 118 -4.58 20.07 -12.30
N ALA A 119 -3.81 20.67 -11.40
CA ALA A 119 -4.25 21.77 -10.55
C ALA A 119 -4.06 23.13 -11.26
N SER A 120 -4.58 24.20 -10.64
CA SER A 120 -4.41 25.58 -11.12
C SER A 120 -2.95 26.05 -11.10
N ASP A 121 -2.22 25.66 -10.07
CA ASP A 121 -0.86 26.11 -9.79
C ASP A 121 -0.11 25.10 -8.91
N ALA A 122 1.18 25.35 -8.70
CA ALA A 122 2.05 24.45 -7.93
C ALA A 122 1.62 24.32 -6.46
N ARG A 123 1.08 25.40 -5.89
CA ARG A 123 0.60 25.40 -4.51
C ARG A 123 -0.67 24.58 -4.37
N ALA A 124 -1.69 24.79 -5.22
CA ALA A 124 -2.91 23.98 -5.18
C ALA A 124 -2.60 22.51 -5.46
N ARG A 125 -1.67 22.20 -6.39
CA ARG A 125 -1.21 20.83 -6.61
C ARG A 125 -0.70 20.22 -5.31
N GLN A 126 0.19 20.91 -4.61
CA GLN A 126 0.80 20.39 -3.39
C GLN A 126 -0.25 20.19 -2.29
N GLU A 127 -1.21 21.09 -2.18
CA GLU A 127 -2.32 20.97 -1.24
C GLU A 127 -3.18 19.73 -1.51
N TRP A 128 -3.60 19.52 -2.77
CA TRP A 128 -4.32 18.31 -3.18
C TRP A 128 -3.54 17.04 -2.88
N VAL A 129 -2.26 17.00 -3.24
CA VAL A 129 -1.38 15.86 -3.00
C VAL A 129 -1.25 15.56 -1.49
N ASN A 130 -1.07 16.59 -0.66
CA ASN A 130 -0.94 16.44 0.79
C ASN A 130 -2.24 15.89 1.40
N LYS A 131 -3.39 16.47 1.04
CA LYS A 131 -4.70 16.03 1.53
C LYS A 131 -5.02 14.60 1.09
N LEU A 132 -4.72 14.25 -0.15
CA LEU A 132 -4.91 12.89 -0.66
C LEU A 132 -4.02 11.89 0.09
N ARG A 133 -2.73 12.18 0.26
CA ARG A 133 -1.82 11.31 1.01
C ARG A 133 -2.25 11.12 2.46
N ALA A 134 -2.67 12.21 3.13
CA ALA A 134 -3.20 12.13 4.48
C ALA A 134 -4.45 11.22 4.56
N ALA A 135 -5.34 11.28 3.57
CA ALA A 135 -6.50 10.38 3.50
C ALA A 135 -6.09 8.92 3.27
N VAL A 136 -5.11 8.64 2.39
CA VAL A 136 -4.58 7.28 2.20
C VAL A 136 -4.01 6.74 3.52
N GLU A 137 -3.19 7.54 4.21
CA GLU A 137 -2.54 7.17 5.47
C GLU A 137 -3.55 6.90 6.58
N LEU A 138 -4.57 7.77 6.73
CA LEU A 138 -5.66 7.57 7.70
C LEU A 138 -6.33 6.22 7.48
N HIS A 139 -6.63 5.88 6.23
CA HIS A 139 -7.26 4.61 5.91
C HIS A 139 -6.32 3.41 6.06
N ALA A 140 -5.03 3.56 5.79
CA ALA A 140 -4.03 2.53 6.06
C ALA A 140 -3.95 2.23 7.57
N VAL A 141 -3.94 3.25 8.43
CA VAL A 141 -3.97 3.11 9.89
C VAL A 141 -5.27 2.47 10.36
N ALA A 142 -6.42 2.85 9.80
CA ALA A 142 -7.70 2.24 10.16
C ALA A 142 -7.76 0.74 9.78
N ILE A 143 -7.18 0.35 8.65
CA ILE A 143 -7.01 -1.07 8.31
C ILE A 143 -6.05 -1.75 9.26
N ALA A 144 -4.92 -1.11 9.57
CA ALA A 144 -3.97 -1.63 10.53
C ALA A 144 -4.57 -1.80 11.93
N GLN A 145 -5.57 -1.00 12.34
CA GLN A 145 -6.26 -1.20 13.62
C GLN A 145 -7.25 -2.38 13.57
N LYS A 146 -7.93 -2.58 12.43
CA LYS A 146 -8.85 -3.72 12.24
C LYS A 146 -8.10 -5.04 12.08
N ASN A 147 -6.94 -4.97 11.44
CA ASN A 147 -6.01 -6.06 11.21
C ASN A 147 -4.63 -5.61 11.72
N PRO A 148 -4.33 -5.72 13.03
CA PRO A 148 -3.06 -5.29 13.61
C PRO A 148 -1.89 -5.80 12.77
N PRO A 149 -1.10 -4.92 12.13
CA PRO A 149 0.15 -5.35 11.53
C PRO A 149 0.98 -5.89 12.68
N LEU A 150 1.47 -7.11 12.50
CA LEU A 150 2.26 -7.78 13.51
C LEU A 150 3.46 -6.89 13.80
N THR A 151 3.65 -6.62 15.09
CA THR A 151 4.65 -5.67 15.58
C THR A 151 6.01 -6.03 15.01
N THR A 152 6.50 -5.26 14.04
CA THR A 152 7.93 -5.27 13.75
C THR A 152 8.54 -4.49 14.91
N ARG A 153 9.09 -5.19 15.92
CA ARG A 153 9.81 -4.53 17.00
C ARG A 153 10.96 -3.75 16.36
N ASP A 154 10.83 -2.42 16.32
CA ASP A 154 11.93 -1.55 15.94
C ASP A 154 13.18 -1.93 16.76
N PRO A 155 14.36 -2.06 16.13
CA PRO A 155 15.61 -2.12 16.88
C PRO A 155 15.78 -0.79 17.59
N PHE A 156 15.48 -0.77 18.89
CA PHE A 156 15.90 0.29 19.78
C PHE A 156 17.42 0.44 19.61
N ILE A 157 17.88 1.56 19.05
CA ILE A 157 19.30 1.94 19.05
C ILE A 157 19.67 2.23 20.51
N GLY A 158 19.97 1.17 21.25
CA GLY A 158 20.67 1.24 22.52
C GLY A 158 22.15 1.38 22.22
N TYR A 159 22.71 2.54 22.55
CA TYR A 159 24.15 2.73 22.69
C TYR A 159 24.69 1.62 23.61
N ARG A 160 25.46 0.67 23.06
CA ARG A 160 26.24 -0.26 23.87
C ARG A 160 27.65 -0.35 23.32
N SER A 161 28.55 0.27 24.08
CA SER A 161 29.99 0.19 23.93
C SER A 161 30.49 -1.25 23.85
N GLN A 162 31.60 -1.37 23.11
CA GLN A 162 32.43 -2.55 22.85
C GLN A 162 32.61 -3.48 24.06
N SER A 163 32.42 -4.79 23.84
CA SER A 163 33.42 -5.82 24.21
C SER A 163 33.09 -7.17 23.55
N SER A 164 34.16 -7.88 23.23
CA SER A 164 34.29 -9.10 22.44
C SER A 164 33.64 -10.35 23.07
N GLY A 165 33.21 -11.30 22.23
CA GLY A 165 32.92 -12.68 22.67
C GLY A 165 31.95 -13.44 21.75
N VAL A 166 32.47 -14.48 21.10
CA VAL A 166 31.79 -15.40 20.18
C VAL A 166 30.63 -16.14 20.86
N LEU A 167 29.52 -16.40 20.16
CA LEU A 167 28.85 -17.72 20.03
C LEU A 167 27.62 -17.65 19.11
N SER A 168 27.47 -18.74 18.36
CA SER A 168 26.48 -19.01 17.32
C SER A 168 25.02 -18.92 17.79
N GLY A 169 24.22 -18.22 17.01
CA GLY A 169 22.76 -18.31 17.00
C GLY A 169 22.28 -17.58 15.76
N SER A 170 21.61 -18.29 14.85
CA SER A 170 21.02 -17.74 13.63
C SER A 170 20.00 -16.66 13.97
N SER A 171 20.45 -15.40 14.02
CA SER A 171 19.59 -14.24 14.22
C SER A 171 18.86 -13.94 12.92
N SER A 172 17.73 -14.63 12.71
CA SER A 172 16.74 -14.24 11.72
C SER A 172 16.39 -12.77 11.96
N SER A 173 16.62 -11.91 10.96
CA SER A 173 16.35 -10.47 11.08
C SER A 173 14.91 -10.23 11.54
N PRO A 174 14.65 -9.22 12.40
CA PRO A 174 13.31 -8.99 12.97
C PRO A 174 12.21 -8.85 11.89
N CYS A 175 12.54 -8.36 10.69
CA CYS A 175 11.61 -8.34 9.55
C CYS A 175 11.17 -9.75 9.09
N SER A 176 12.06 -10.74 9.13
CA SER A 176 11.76 -12.11 8.69
C SER A 176 10.80 -12.84 9.63
N VAL A 177 10.84 -12.51 10.92
CA VAL A 177 9.91 -13.06 11.92
C VAL A 177 8.52 -12.47 11.74
N ALA A 178 8.41 -11.15 11.58
CA ALA A 178 7.12 -10.48 11.33
C ALA A 178 6.45 -10.99 10.03
N ILE A 179 7.24 -11.24 8.99
CA ILE A 179 6.76 -11.86 7.74
C ILE A 179 6.27 -13.29 7.99
N ALA A 180 7.03 -14.10 8.73
CA ALA A 180 6.65 -15.48 9.05
C ALA A 180 5.35 -15.53 9.87
N ASP A 181 5.18 -14.64 10.84
CA ASP A 181 3.96 -14.54 11.63
C ASP A 181 2.77 -14.08 10.76
N ALA A 182 3.00 -13.16 9.81
CA ALA A 182 1.95 -12.71 8.88
C ALA A 182 1.47 -13.87 7.99
N PHE A 183 2.39 -14.67 7.45
CA PHE A 183 2.03 -15.87 6.72
C PHE A 183 1.34 -16.92 7.60
N ASN A 184 1.71 -17.01 8.88
CA ASN A 184 1.03 -17.90 9.80
C ASN A 184 -0.42 -17.49 10.04
N SER A 185 -0.67 -16.19 10.22
CA SER A 185 -2.03 -15.65 10.32
C SER A 185 -2.83 -15.90 9.05
N VAL A 186 -2.25 -15.71 7.86
CA VAL A 186 -2.92 -16.01 6.59
C VAL A 186 -3.27 -17.50 6.47
N ARG A 187 -2.38 -18.41 6.88
CA ARG A 187 -2.66 -19.86 6.89
C ARG A 187 -3.83 -20.20 7.80
N GLU A 188 -3.90 -19.58 8.99
CA GLU A 188 -5.01 -19.77 9.91
C GLU A 188 -6.34 -19.31 9.29
N HIS A 189 -6.37 -18.12 8.69
CA HIS A 189 -7.57 -17.62 8.00
C HIS A 189 -7.97 -18.51 6.81
N LEU A 190 -7.01 -18.99 6.01
CA LEU A 190 -7.28 -19.93 4.93
C LEU A 190 -7.90 -21.23 5.44
N SER A 191 -7.36 -21.79 6.52
CA SER A 191 -7.93 -23.00 7.13
C SER A 191 -9.37 -22.80 7.61
N GLN A 192 -9.68 -21.62 8.14
CA GLN A 192 -11.04 -21.27 8.55
C GLN A 192 -11.99 -21.13 7.35
N VAL A 193 -11.53 -20.54 6.24
CA VAL A 193 -12.30 -20.44 5.00
C VAL A 193 -12.54 -21.82 4.39
N GLU A 194 -11.53 -22.70 4.36
CA GLU A 194 -11.67 -24.08 3.91
C GLU A 194 -12.68 -24.85 4.74
N PHE A 195 -12.61 -24.73 6.07
CA PHE A 195 -13.59 -25.34 6.97
C PHE A 195 -15.00 -24.84 6.71
N SER A 196 -15.16 -23.53 6.51
CA SER A 196 -16.46 -22.94 6.16
C SER A 196 -16.97 -23.43 4.81
N ASN A 197 -16.09 -23.59 3.83
CA ASN A 197 -16.45 -24.09 2.50
C ASN A 197 -16.87 -25.57 2.55
N GLU A 198 -16.15 -26.40 3.30
CA GLU A 198 -16.53 -27.80 3.56
C GLU A 198 -17.88 -27.92 4.26
N SER A 199 -18.14 -27.07 5.26
CA SER A 199 -19.43 -27.01 5.95
C SER A 199 -20.56 -26.62 4.99
N LEU A 200 -20.33 -25.63 4.12
CA LEU A 200 -21.28 -25.22 3.09
C LEU A 200 -21.56 -26.33 2.07
N ILE A 201 -20.51 -27.03 1.62
CA ILE A 201 -20.63 -28.15 0.69
C ILE A 201 -21.49 -29.26 1.30
N LYS A 202 -21.22 -29.64 2.55
CA LYS A 202 -22.02 -30.64 3.27
C LYS A 202 -23.48 -30.20 3.40
N ALA A 203 -23.73 -28.95 3.77
CA ALA A 203 -25.08 -28.42 3.87
C ALA A 203 -25.84 -28.47 2.53
N ILE A 204 -25.15 -28.24 1.40
CA ILE A 204 -25.74 -28.36 0.06
C ILE A 204 -26.01 -29.83 -0.28
N GLU A 205 -25.07 -30.74 0.01
CA GLU A 205 -25.20 -32.18 -0.28
C GLU A 205 -26.28 -32.88 0.57
N GLU A 206 -26.52 -32.40 1.78
CA GLU A 206 -27.58 -32.90 2.68
C GLU A 206 -28.99 -32.50 2.23
N LEU A 207 -29.14 -31.61 1.24
CA LEU A 207 -30.44 -31.22 0.73
C LEU A 207 -31.13 -32.37 -0.05
N PRO A 208 -32.45 -32.53 0.12
CA PRO A 208 -33.19 -33.61 -0.53
C PRO A 208 -33.09 -33.51 -2.06
N ALA A 209 -32.96 -34.68 -2.71
CA ALA A 209 -32.96 -34.79 -4.17
C ALA A 209 -34.32 -34.40 -4.78
N ASN A 210 -35.40 -34.68 -4.05
CA ASN A 210 -36.78 -34.61 -4.53
C ASN A 210 -37.62 -33.78 -3.54
N GLY A 211 -38.29 -32.76 -4.05
CA GLY A 211 -39.14 -31.86 -3.25
C GLY A 211 -39.45 -30.56 -3.99
N SER A 212 -40.40 -29.78 -3.47
CA SER A 212 -40.78 -28.45 -3.97
C SER A 212 -39.91 -27.30 -3.43
N SER A 213 -38.88 -27.61 -2.61
CA SER A 213 -37.92 -26.67 -2.01
C SER A 213 -36.53 -26.77 -2.69
N LEU A 214 -35.56 -25.99 -2.20
CA LEU A 214 -34.14 -25.98 -2.63
C LEU A 214 -33.56 -27.41 -2.70
N LYS A 215 -32.83 -27.70 -3.79
CA LYS A 215 -32.29 -29.04 -4.10
C LYS A 215 -30.78 -28.98 -4.21
N HIS A 216 -30.07 -30.05 -3.87
CA HIS A 216 -28.62 -30.12 -4.06
C HIS A 216 -28.18 -30.03 -5.54
N VAL A 217 -29.09 -30.29 -6.48
CA VAL A 217 -28.87 -30.18 -7.95
C VAL A 217 -29.28 -28.80 -8.50
N ASP A 218 -29.66 -27.86 -7.64
CA ASP A 218 -29.99 -26.50 -8.09
C ASP A 218 -28.78 -25.84 -8.73
N THR A 219 -28.98 -25.21 -9.89
CA THR A 219 -27.90 -24.61 -10.68
C THR A 219 -27.20 -23.50 -9.90
N ASP A 220 -27.94 -22.72 -9.11
CA ASP A 220 -27.37 -21.62 -8.32
C ASP A 220 -26.54 -22.16 -7.15
N LEU A 221 -26.97 -23.26 -6.53
CA LEU A 221 -26.23 -23.91 -5.44
C LEU A 221 -24.98 -24.63 -5.96
N LEU A 222 -25.07 -25.28 -7.13
CA LEU A 222 -23.92 -25.88 -7.80
C LEU A 222 -22.91 -24.81 -8.23
N LEU A 223 -23.38 -23.68 -8.76
CA LEU A 223 -22.52 -22.55 -9.11
C LEU A 223 -21.87 -21.95 -7.86
N LEU A 224 -22.63 -21.77 -6.78
CA LEU A 224 -22.10 -21.30 -5.51
C LEU A 224 -21.01 -22.23 -4.98
N LYS A 225 -21.25 -23.54 -4.98
CA LYS A 225 -20.27 -24.57 -4.58
C LYS A 225 -19.02 -24.55 -5.47
N ALA A 226 -19.19 -24.47 -6.78
CA ALA A 226 -18.07 -24.41 -7.72
C ALA A 226 -17.25 -23.12 -7.53
N ALA A 227 -17.93 -21.98 -7.37
CA ALA A 227 -17.30 -20.67 -7.17
C ALA A 227 -16.58 -20.57 -5.82
N SER A 228 -17.18 -21.09 -4.73
CA SER A 228 -16.55 -21.09 -3.41
C SER A 228 -15.32 -22.00 -3.38
N GLN A 229 -15.40 -23.19 -3.99
CA GLN A 229 -14.25 -24.09 -4.12
C GLN A 229 -13.13 -23.46 -4.96
N ALA A 230 -13.46 -22.86 -6.11
CA ALA A 230 -12.49 -22.18 -6.96
C ALA A 230 -11.81 -21.03 -6.20
N MET A 231 -12.56 -20.25 -5.41
CA MET A 231 -12.02 -19.17 -4.60
C MET A 231 -11.02 -19.67 -3.54
N CYS A 232 -11.35 -20.75 -2.81
CA CYS A 232 -10.42 -21.38 -1.88
C CYS A 232 -9.12 -21.81 -2.57
N SER A 233 -9.23 -22.47 -3.73
CA SER A 233 -8.06 -22.88 -4.51
C SER A 233 -7.23 -21.69 -4.98
N SER A 234 -7.86 -20.65 -5.52
CA SER A 234 -7.16 -19.44 -5.97
C SER A 234 -6.45 -18.72 -4.82
N LEU A 235 -7.08 -18.61 -3.64
CA LEU A 235 -6.43 -17.99 -2.48
C LEU A 235 -5.20 -18.80 -2.04
N ASN A 236 -5.30 -20.13 -1.98
CA ASN A 236 -4.17 -21.00 -1.68
C ASN A 236 -3.02 -20.81 -2.68
N GLU A 237 -3.32 -20.81 -3.99
CA GLU A 237 -2.32 -20.55 -5.03
C GLU A 237 -1.67 -19.16 -4.90
N CYS A 238 -2.46 -18.11 -4.63
CA CYS A 238 -1.93 -16.77 -4.40
C CYS A 238 -0.98 -16.73 -3.21
N THR A 239 -1.30 -17.40 -2.09
CA THR A 239 -0.39 -17.45 -0.94
C THR A 239 0.89 -18.20 -1.23
N MET A 240 0.84 -19.28 -2.01
CA MET A 240 2.03 -20.00 -2.48
C MET A 240 2.93 -19.11 -3.33
N ILE A 241 2.35 -18.38 -4.28
CA ILE A 241 3.10 -17.44 -5.14
C ILE A 241 3.75 -16.34 -4.29
N LEU A 242 3.01 -15.79 -3.32
CA LEU A 242 3.54 -14.77 -2.41
C LEU A 242 4.68 -15.31 -1.54
N GLN A 243 4.58 -16.53 -1.01
CA GLN A 243 5.66 -17.17 -0.24
C GLN A 243 6.92 -17.40 -1.08
N GLN A 244 6.75 -17.86 -2.32
CA GLN A 244 7.88 -18.05 -3.26
C GLN A 244 8.58 -16.75 -3.60
N SER A 245 7.84 -15.64 -3.72
CA SER A 245 8.42 -14.32 -4.03
C SER A 245 9.29 -13.76 -2.89
N ILE A 246 9.03 -14.15 -1.64
CA ILE A 246 9.72 -13.64 -0.45
C ILE A 246 10.87 -14.56 -0.01
N TYR A 247 10.74 -15.87 -0.21
CA TYR A 247 11.82 -16.84 -0.03
C TYR A 247 12.26 -17.39 -1.39
N PRO A 248 13.00 -16.62 -2.20
CA PRO A 248 13.65 -17.20 -3.37
C PRO A 248 14.62 -18.26 -2.85
N PHE A 249 14.35 -19.53 -3.17
CA PHE A 249 15.25 -20.63 -2.84
C PHE A 249 16.69 -20.27 -3.25
N PRO A 250 17.71 -20.51 -2.40
CA PRO A 250 19.07 -20.56 -2.91
C PRO A 250 19.14 -21.71 -3.92
N ASN A 251 19.52 -21.39 -5.16
CA ASN A 251 19.70 -22.33 -6.26
C ASN A 251 20.25 -23.69 -5.78
N SER A 252 19.42 -24.74 -5.84
CA SER A 252 19.87 -26.13 -5.83
C SER A 252 18.74 -27.06 -6.26
N GLN A 253 18.90 -27.60 -7.46
CA GLN A 253 18.29 -28.82 -8.00
C GLN A 253 16.81 -28.76 -8.39
N TYR A 254 16.60 -28.52 -9.69
CA TYR A 254 15.43 -29.01 -10.41
C TYR A 254 15.28 -30.53 -10.22
N PRO A 255 14.12 -31.06 -9.78
CA PRO A 255 13.75 -32.42 -10.12
C PRO A 255 13.29 -32.39 -11.58
N THR A 256 14.08 -33.00 -12.45
CA THR A 256 13.66 -33.34 -13.81
C THR A 256 12.39 -34.19 -13.74
N LEU A 257 11.26 -33.65 -14.18
CA LEU A 257 10.08 -34.44 -14.51
C LEU A 257 10.44 -35.35 -15.69
N SER A 258 10.85 -36.58 -15.36
CA SER A 258 11.02 -37.67 -16.32
C SER A 258 9.70 -37.91 -17.05
N ARG A 259 9.65 -37.43 -18.28
CA ARG A 259 8.66 -37.78 -19.29
C ARG A 259 8.85 -39.27 -19.61
N ASN A 260 8.14 -40.15 -18.91
CA ASN A 260 7.98 -41.56 -19.27
C ASN A 260 6.72 -42.14 -18.61
N THR A 261 5.60 -42.12 -19.33
CA THR A 261 4.53 -43.14 -19.29
C THR A 261 3.38 -42.72 -20.22
N MET A 262 3.56 -42.88 -21.54
CA MET A 262 2.44 -43.03 -22.48
C MET A 262 2.91 -43.93 -23.63
N SER A 263 2.98 -45.22 -23.36
CA SER A 263 2.95 -46.23 -24.41
C SER A 263 2.44 -47.55 -23.84
N SER A 264 1.38 -48.05 -24.47
CA SER A 264 0.81 -49.40 -24.37
C SER A 264 -0.33 -49.57 -23.37
N ILE A 265 -1.55 -49.55 -23.91
CA ILE A 265 -2.75 -50.39 -23.66
C ILE A 265 -3.84 -49.75 -24.54
N SER A 266 -4.64 -50.40 -25.36
CA SER A 266 -4.72 -51.73 -25.95
C SER A 266 -5.89 -51.61 -26.93
N GLN A 267 -5.67 -51.69 -28.25
CA GLN A 267 -6.76 -51.95 -29.19
C GLN A 267 -6.95 -53.46 -29.30
N ARG A 268 -8.10 -53.94 -28.79
CA ARG A 268 -8.62 -55.27 -29.08
C ARG A 268 -10.15 -55.21 -29.05
N LYS A 269 -10.78 -55.76 -30.10
CA LYS A 269 -12.22 -55.86 -30.43
C LYS A 269 -12.75 -54.60 -31.15
N ARG A 270 -13.25 -54.66 -32.38
CA ARG A 270 -13.81 -55.74 -33.21
C ARG A 270 -13.38 -55.57 -34.66
#